data_AF-A0A0R2CHU2-F1
#
_entry.id   AF-A0A0R2CHU2-F1
#
_cell.length_a   1.000
_cell.length_b   1.000
_cell.length_c   1.000
_cell.angle_alpha   90.00
_cell.angle_beta   90.00
_cell.angle_gamma   90.00
#
_symmetry.space_group_name_H-M   'P 1'
#
loop_
_entity.id
_entity.type
_entity.pdbx_description
1 polymer ?
#
loop_
_entity_poly.entity_id
_entity_poly.type
_entity_poly.pdbx_seq_one_letter_code
_entity_poly.pdbx_strand_id
1 'polypeptide(L)'
;MFRDYFFNKQSEQSFRLFKIIKSFNAANFTVNKLSRIVGMGYAQTYKAFRSVLNDLMTLTGMHPASDKEPEFAIMAADVDVEQYQAFLLTKSTSFQYFSTLFIHDGIDSTAFCAQHGITIRTLRRLITPFRKYLQTYNIDIDPVDGTMAGDELRILFMLHEFFSQGYRGGTWPFTNPSADETMAMYTAINSDTPGAGLPAHTVPTRRALIDIAVVALRIRQGHVNRINPRLISIFSRREPLPTMNITTQFSRGCRKMRCGGRGSRSTFSGSTYRRCPQTTVPSTMSSANT
;
A
#
# COMPACT_ATOMS: atom_id res chain seq x y z
N MET A 1 -4.10 -8.43 -1.32
CA MET A 1 -2.80 -8.50 -2.00
C MET A 1 -1.63 -8.49 -1.01
N PHE A 2 -1.31 -7.41 -0.30
CA PHE A 2 -0.16 -7.41 0.64
C PHE A 2 -0.26 -8.49 1.75
N ARG A 3 -1.40 -8.58 2.43
CA ARG A 3 -1.62 -9.58 3.50
C ARG A 3 -1.53 -11.03 3.01
N ASP A 4 -1.78 -11.28 1.73
CA ASP A 4 -1.84 -12.63 1.15
C ASP A 4 -0.45 -13.30 1.16
N TYR A 5 0.63 -12.51 1.25
CA TYR A 5 1.99 -13.02 1.40
C TYR A 5 2.31 -13.52 2.82
N PHE A 6 1.57 -13.07 3.83
CA PHE A 6 1.91 -13.29 5.25
C PHE A 6 0.84 -14.06 6.02
N PHE A 7 -0.42 -13.97 5.59
CA PHE A 7 -1.53 -14.65 6.25
C PHE A 7 -1.51 -16.14 5.94
N ASN A 8 -1.62 -16.95 6.99
CA ASN A 8 -1.99 -18.34 6.85
C ASN A 8 -3.52 -18.46 6.69
N LYS A 9 -4.00 -19.65 6.34
CA LYS A 9 -5.43 -19.92 6.13
C LYS A 9 -6.29 -19.54 7.35
N GLN A 10 -5.80 -19.75 8.56
CA GLN A 10 -6.52 -19.41 9.78
C GLN A 10 -6.59 -17.89 9.97
N SER A 11 -5.48 -17.17 9.85
CA SER A 11 -5.44 -15.71 9.96
C SER A 11 -6.34 -15.03 8.93
N GLU A 12 -6.37 -15.51 7.69
CA GLU A 12 -7.29 -14.99 6.66
C GLU A 12 -8.76 -15.24 7.03
N GLN A 13 -9.09 -16.41 7.58
CA GLN A 13 -10.44 -16.72 8.04
C GLN A 13 -10.87 -15.86 9.22
N SER A 14 -10.00 -15.69 10.22
CA SER A 14 -10.24 -14.82 11.37
C SER A 14 -10.40 -13.36 10.94
N PHE A 15 -9.53 -12.86 10.05
CA PHE A 15 -9.62 -11.50 9.52
C PHE A 15 -10.91 -11.26 8.75
N ARG A 16 -11.28 -12.18 7.84
CA ARG A 16 -12.51 -12.09 7.07
C ARG A 16 -13.74 -12.09 7.98
N LEU A 17 -13.75 -12.94 9.00
CA LEU A 17 -14.82 -13.01 9.98
C LEU A 17 -14.93 -11.70 10.77
N PHE A 18 -13.82 -11.20 11.31
CA PHE A 18 -13.80 -9.94 12.06
C PHE A 18 -14.33 -8.76 11.23
N LYS A 19 -13.86 -8.63 9.99
CA LYS A 19 -14.31 -7.58 9.07
C LYS A 19 -15.83 -7.64 8.82
N ILE A 20 -16.36 -8.84 8.65
CA ILE A 20 -17.80 -9.05 8.47
C ILE A 20 -18.55 -8.64 9.73
N ILE A 21 -18.13 -9.11 10.91
CA ILE A 21 -18.80 -8.75 12.17
C ILE A 21 -18.81 -7.24 12.38
N LYS A 22 -17.68 -6.56 12.13
CA LYS A 22 -17.58 -5.09 12.21
C LYS A 22 -18.53 -4.36 11.25
N SER A 23 -18.74 -4.91 10.04
CA SER A 23 -19.66 -4.30 9.07
C SER A 23 -21.14 -4.41 9.46
N PHE A 24 -21.52 -5.40 10.28
CA PHE A 24 -22.92 -5.65 10.66
C PHE A 24 -23.34 -4.95 11.96
N ASN A 25 -22.49 -4.10 12.53
CA ASN A 25 -22.66 -3.46 13.84
C ASN A 25 -22.82 -4.53 14.93
N ALA A 26 -21.74 -4.83 15.66
CA ALA A 26 -21.46 -6.09 16.36
C ALA A 26 -22.52 -6.64 17.36
N ALA A 27 -23.65 -5.97 17.56
CA ALA A 27 -24.68 -6.30 18.54
C ALA A 27 -25.64 -7.46 18.16
N ASN A 28 -25.75 -7.87 16.87
CA ASN A 28 -26.82 -8.80 16.44
C ASN A 28 -26.37 -9.91 15.44
N PHE A 29 -25.26 -10.57 15.71
CA PHE A 29 -24.82 -11.71 14.89
C PHE A 29 -24.93 -13.02 15.66
N THR A 30 -25.34 -14.10 14.99
CA THR A 30 -25.20 -15.46 15.50
C THR A 30 -24.13 -16.24 14.72
N VAL A 31 -23.44 -17.21 15.33
CA VAL A 31 -22.49 -18.09 14.59
C VAL A 31 -23.15 -18.78 13.40
N ASN A 32 -24.43 -19.16 13.53
CA ASN A 32 -25.23 -19.71 12.43
C ASN A 32 -25.47 -18.71 11.29
N LYS A 33 -25.68 -17.43 11.61
CA LYS A 33 -25.83 -16.39 10.59
C LYS A 33 -24.48 -16.08 9.94
N LEU A 34 -23.40 -16.04 10.73
CA LEU A 34 -22.05 -15.83 10.23
C LEU A 34 -21.59 -16.94 9.28
N SER A 35 -21.87 -18.21 9.59
CA SER A 35 -21.47 -19.33 8.73
C SER A 35 -22.05 -19.22 7.32
N ARG A 36 -23.33 -18.82 7.22
CA ARG A 36 -24.01 -18.55 5.94
C ARG A 36 -23.40 -17.37 5.18
N ILE A 37 -23.04 -16.29 5.87
CA ILE A 37 -22.49 -15.08 5.25
C ILE A 37 -21.03 -15.29 4.79
N VAL A 38 -20.20 -15.93 5.61
CA VAL A 38 -18.79 -16.17 5.26
C VAL A 38 -18.65 -17.33 4.26
N GLY A 39 -19.67 -18.20 4.18
CA GLY A 39 -19.67 -19.38 3.32
C GLY A 39 -18.78 -20.50 3.88
N MET A 40 -18.67 -20.58 5.21
CA MET A 40 -17.86 -21.60 5.91
C MET A 40 -18.79 -22.55 6.68
N GLY A 41 -18.33 -23.78 6.92
CA GLY A 41 -19.06 -24.71 7.80
C GLY A 41 -19.20 -24.14 9.23
N TYR A 42 -20.23 -24.57 9.96
CA TYR A 42 -20.49 -24.08 11.32
C TYR A 42 -19.27 -24.25 12.25
N ALA A 43 -18.68 -25.45 12.30
CA ALA A 43 -17.52 -25.73 13.15
C ALA A 43 -16.30 -24.85 12.81
N GLN A 44 -16.07 -24.57 11.52
CA GLN A 44 -14.99 -23.69 11.07
C GLN A 44 -15.26 -22.24 11.46
N THR A 45 -16.50 -21.79 11.32
CA THR A 45 -16.93 -20.44 11.73
C THR A 45 -16.77 -20.27 13.24
N TYR A 46 -17.18 -21.25 14.03
CA TYR A 46 -17.01 -21.23 15.48
C TYR A 46 -15.54 -21.21 15.89
N LYS A 47 -14.69 -22.03 15.25
CA LYS A 47 -13.24 -22.02 15.49
C LYS A 47 -12.60 -20.66 15.16
N ALA A 48 -12.95 -20.08 14.01
CA ALA A 48 -12.48 -18.75 13.62
C ALA A 48 -12.97 -17.69 14.61
N PHE A 49 -14.23 -17.76 15.03
CA PHE A 49 -14.81 -16.85 16.03
C PHE A 49 -14.04 -16.89 17.36
N ARG A 50 -13.77 -18.10 17.88
CA ARG A 50 -12.96 -18.29 19.08
C ARG A 50 -11.53 -17.76 18.92
N SER A 51 -10.93 -17.96 17.75
CA SER A 51 -9.61 -17.40 17.45
C SER A 51 -9.63 -15.87 17.53
N VAL A 52 -10.65 -15.23 16.93
CA VAL A 52 -10.79 -13.77 16.96
C VAL A 52 -11.03 -13.28 18.40
N LEU A 53 -11.86 -13.96 19.20
CA LEU A 53 -12.05 -13.60 20.61
C LEU A 53 -10.74 -13.63 21.39
N ASN A 54 -9.97 -14.71 21.29
CA ASN A 54 -8.67 -14.81 21.96
C ASN A 54 -7.68 -13.73 21.49
N ASP A 55 -7.72 -13.39 20.20
CA ASP A 55 -6.90 -12.31 19.67
C ASP A 55 -7.32 -10.94 20.24
N LEU A 56 -8.62 -10.67 20.34
CA LEU A 56 -9.15 -9.43 20.95
C LEU A 56 -8.82 -9.34 22.43
N MET A 57 -8.82 -10.45 23.17
CA MET A 57 -8.34 -10.49 24.56
C MET A 57 -6.89 -10.03 24.65
N THR A 58 -6.05 -10.49 23.72
CA THR A 58 -4.63 -10.11 23.67
C THR A 58 -4.47 -8.62 23.31
N LEU A 59 -5.31 -8.09 22.41
CA LEU A 59 -5.23 -6.71 21.94
C LEU A 59 -5.74 -5.68 22.95
N THR A 60 -6.82 -6.01 23.65
CA THR A 60 -7.51 -5.08 24.55
C THR A 60 -7.11 -5.26 26.01
N GLY A 61 -6.53 -6.41 26.36
CA GLY A 61 -6.31 -6.81 27.75
C GLY A 61 -7.61 -7.15 28.50
N MET A 62 -8.76 -7.12 27.83
CA MET A 62 -10.04 -7.45 28.43
C MET A 62 -10.27 -8.96 28.43
N HIS A 63 -10.79 -9.48 29.54
CA HIS A 63 -11.22 -10.85 29.65
C HIS A 63 -12.76 -10.90 29.61
N PRO A 64 -13.37 -11.60 28.64
CA PRO A 64 -14.81 -11.76 28.60
C PRO A 64 -15.28 -12.57 29.83
N ALA A 65 -16.44 -12.20 30.37
CA ALA A 65 -17.16 -12.97 31.38
C ALA A 65 -17.81 -14.25 30.80
N SER A 66 -18.00 -14.31 29.49
CA SER A 66 -18.60 -15.40 28.73
C SER A 66 -18.18 -15.35 27.26
N ASP A 67 -18.08 -16.51 26.63
CA ASP A 67 -17.69 -16.62 25.21
C ASP A 67 -18.83 -16.30 24.22
N LYS A 68 -19.73 -15.41 24.60
CA LYS A 68 -20.95 -15.10 23.87
C LYS A 68 -20.79 -13.85 23.00
N GLU A 69 -21.62 -13.81 21.97
CA GLU A 69 -21.70 -12.76 20.95
C GLU A 69 -21.80 -11.32 21.49
N PRO A 70 -22.56 -10.99 22.55
CA PRO A 70 -22.58 -9.63 23.11
C PRO A 70 -21.24 -9.18 23.68
N GLU A 71 -20.43 -10.08 24.25
CA GLU A 71 -19.14 -9.72 24.82
C GLU A 71 -18.09 -9.47 23.74
N PHE A 72 -18.20 -10.18 22.62
CA PHE A 72 -17.45 -9.84 21.42
C PHE A 72 -17.74 -8.41 20.98
N ALA A 73 -19.00 -7.98 20.98
CA ALA A 73 -19.39 -6.63 20.54
C ALA A 73 -18.72 -5.54 21.36
N ILE A 74 -18.64 -5.76 22.68
CA ILE A 74 -17.98 -4.86 23.63
C ILE A 74 -16.48 -4.82 23.35
N MET A 75 -15.82 -5.98 23.29
CA MET A 75 -14.36 -6.04 23.10
C MET A 75 -13.92 -5.56 21.72
N ALA A 76 -14.73 -5.83 20.69
CA ALA A 76 -14.43 -5.41 19.35
C ALA A 76 -14.69 -3.91 19.17
N ALA A 77 -15.49 -3.24 20.00
CA ALA A 77 -15.93 -1.86 19.79
C ALA A 77 -14.76 -0.92 19.49
N ASP A 78 -13.73 -0.94 20.34
CA ASP A 78 -12.57 -0.05 20.26
C ASP A 78 -11.44 -0.55 19.34
N VAL A 79 -11.61 -1.73 18.73
CA VAL A 79 -10.60 -2.32 17.83
C VAL A 79 -10.97 -2.08 16.38
N ASP A 80 -10.16 -1.32 15.66
CA ASP A 80 -10.35 -1.09 14.24
C ASP A 80 -9.95 -2.29 13.38
N VAL A 81 -10.53 -2.39 12.18
CA VAL A 81 -10.17 -3.44 11.20
C VAL A 81 -8.68 -3.38 10.83
N GLU A 82 -8.12 -2.18 10.77
CA GLU A 82 -6.70 -1.97 10.45
C GLU A 82 -5.78 -2.36 11.62
N GLN A 83 -6.22 -2.12 12.87
CA GLN A 83 -5.51 -2.58 14.08
C GLN A 83 -5.47 -4.10 14.14
N TYR A 84 -6.61 -4.75 13.90
CA TYR A 84 -6.68 -6.21 13.87
C TYR A 84 -5.84 -6.80 12.72
N GLN A 85 -5.83 -6.15 11.54
CA GLN A 85 -4.95 -6.56 10.44
C GLN A 85 -3.48 -6.50 10.84
N ALA A 86 -3.04 -5.37 11.41
CA ALA A 86 -1.67 -5.18 11.85
C ALA A 86 -1.26 -6.23 12.89
N PHE A 87 -2.13 -6.54 13.85
CA PHE A 87 -1.93 -7.58 14.84
C PHE A 87 -1.72 -8.98 14.25
N LEU A 88 -2.55 -9.35 13.27
CA LEU A 88 -2.40 -10.64 12.59
C LEU A 88 -1.11 -10.71 11.76
N LEU A 89 -0.69 -9.58 11.17
CA LEU A 89 0.59 -9.49 10.47
C LEU A 89 1.76 -9.62 11.44
N THR A 90 1.76 -8.90 12.56
CA THR A 90 2.84 -8.96 13.55
C THR A 90 2.96 -10.31 14.24
N LYS A 91 1.90 -11.15 14.25
CA LYS A 91 1.97 -12.56 14.68
C LYS A 91 2.59 -13.50 13.63
N SER A 92 2.65 -13.11 12.36
CA SER A 92 3.14 -13.98 11.29
C SER A 92 4.66 -14.07 11.30
N THR A 93 5.20 -15.30 11.36
CA THR A 93 6.65 -15.54 11.37
C THR A 93 7.36 -15.00 10.13
N SER A 94 6.75 -15.08 8.95
CA SER A 94 7.35 -14.50 7.73
C SER A 94 7.36 -12.98 7.79
N PHE A 95 6.31 -12.35 8.30
CA PHE A 95 6.26 -10.89 8.46
C PHE A 95 7.29 -10.41 9.48
N GLN A 96 7.41 -11.08 10.63
CA GLN A 96 8.44 -10.80 11.63
C GLN A 96 9.85 -10.91 11.04
N TYR A 97 10.12 -11.94 10.23
CA TYR A 97 11.41 -12.10 9.56
C TYR A 97 11.76 -10.88 8.70
N PHE A 98 10.85 -10.46 7.81
CA PHE A 98 11.10 -9.29 6.94
C PHE A 98 11.16 -7.98 7.73
N SER A 99 10.34 -7.82 8.77
CA SER A 99 10.42 -6.63 9.63
C SER A 99 11.78 -6.52 10.29
N THR A 100 12.28 -7.60 10.90
CA THR A 100 13.59 -7.65 11.54
C THR A 100 14.71 -7.40 10.52
N LEU A 101 14.65 -8.07 9.37
CA LEU A 101 15.57 -7.87 8.25
C LEU A 101 15.67 -6.39 7.85
N PHE A 102 14.53 -5.72 7.64
CA PHE A 102 14.51 -4.34 7.15
C PHE A 102 14.95 -3.33 8.22
N ILE A 103 14.64 -3.59 9.50
CA ILE A 103 15.05 -2.72 10.61
C ILE A 103 16.56 -2.83 10.88
N HIS A 104 17.14 -4.03 10.77
CA HIS A 104 18.53 -4.27 11.14
C HIS A 104 19.51 -4.35 9.96
N ASP A 105 19.03 -4.20 8.71
CA ASP A 105 19.83 -4.34 7.49
C ASP A 105 20.55 -5.68 7.35
N GLY A 106 19.91 -6.73 7.86
CA GLY A 106 20.55 -8.02 8.03
C GLY A 106 19.80 -8.88 9.01
N ILE A 107 19.83 -10.19 8.81
CA ILE A 107 19.34 -11.12 9.83
C ILE A 107 20.07 -12.47 9.75
N ASP A 108 20.58 -12.93 10.89
CA ASP A 108 21.03 -14.30 11.00
C ASP A 108 19.81 -15.23 10.98
N SER A 109 19.61 -15.88 9.83
CA SER A 109 18.49 -16.78 9.59
C SER A 109 18.52 -18.00 10.51
N THR A 110 19.70 -18.41 11.00
CA THR A 110 19.86 -19.54 11.92
C THR A 110 19.43 -19.17 13.34
N ALA A 111 19.87 -18.02 13.84
CA ALA A 111 19.45 -17.48 15.13
C ALA A 111 17.94 -17.19 15.15
N PHE A 112 17.40 -16.61 14.08
CA PHE A 112 15.96 -16.40 13.93
C PHE A 112 15.17 -17.71 13.99
N CYS A 113 15.62 -18.74 13.28
CA CYS A 113 14.99 -20.06 13.31
C CYS A 113 14.95 -20.66 14.73
N ALA A 114 16.06 -20.55 15.47
CA ALA A 114 16.15 -21.02 16.85
C ALA A 114 15.16 -20.28 17.77
N GLN A 115 15.08 -18.95 17.67
CA GLN A 115 14.16 -18.12 18.47
C GLN A 115 12.69 -18.45 18.20
N HIS A 116 12.34 -18.74 16.94
CA HIS A 116 10.96 -19.02 16.53
C HIS A 116 10.59 -20.52 16.55
N GLY A 117 11.52 -21.40 16.94
CA GLY A 117 11.29 -22.85 17.01
C GLY A 117 10.98 -23.49 15.65
N ILE A 118 11.54 -22.95 14.56
CA ILE A 118 11.33 -23.46 13.20
C ILE A 118 12.65 -23.88 12.55
N THR A 119 12.57 -24.71 11.51
CA THR A 119 13.76 -25.07 10.71
C THR A 119 13.98 -24.07 9.58
N ILE A 120 15.23 -23.95 9.12
CA ILE A 120 15.61 -23.11 7.96
C ILE A 120 14.77 -23.45 6.72
N ARG A 121 14.47 -24.74 6.50
CA ARG A 121 13.62 -25.18 5.38
C ARG A 121 12.20 -24.62 5.48
N THR A 122 11.63 -24.62 6.69
CA THR A 122 10.31 -24.04 6.95
C THR A 122 10.35 -22.52 6.77
N LEU A 123 11.36 -21.84 7.30
CA LEU A 123 11.54 -20.40 7.10
C LEU A 123 11.58 -20.04 5.62
N ARG A 124 12.45 -20.70 4.84
CA ARG A 124 12.57 -20.48 3.38
C ARG A 124 11.23 -20.63 2.67
N ARG A 125 10.45 -21.67 3.00
CA ARG A 125 9.10 -21.85 2.43
C ARG A 125 8.16 -20.70 2.76
N LEU A 126 8.19 -20.20 4.00
CA LEU A 126 7.33 -19.12 4.47
C LEU A 126 7.67 -17.77 3.81
N ILE A 127 8.95 -17.47 3.61
CA ILE A 127 9.40 -16.18 3.04
C ILE A 127 9.41 -16.16 1.50
N THR A 128 9.42 -17.32 0.86
CA THR A 128 9.50 -17.45 -0.61
C THR A 128 8.47 -16.61 -1.38
N PRO A 129 7.17 -16.58 -1.00
CA PRO A 129 6.18 -15.82 -1.76
C PRO A 129 6.49 -14.32 -1.83
N PHE A 130 6.85 -13.72 -0.69
CA PHE A 130 7.18 -12.29 -0.63
C PHE A 130 8.55 -12.00 -1.24
N ARG A 131 9.53 -12.88 -1.04
CA ARG A 131 10.84 -12.76 -1.70
C ARG A 131 10.69 -12.75 -3.22
N LYS A 132 9.90 -13.67 -3.78
CA LYS A 132 9.63 -13.71 -5.23
C LYS A 132 8.97 -12.43 -5.71
N TYR A 133 8.06 -11.85 -4.93
CA TYR A 133 7.48 -10.55 -5.22
C TYR A 133 8.53 -9.44 -5.26
N LEU A 134 9.45 -9.36 -4.28
CA LEU A 134 10.54 -8.38 -4.28
C LEU A 134 11.48 -8.54 -5.48
N GLN A 135 11.76 -9.78 -5.88
CA GLN A 135 12.58 -10.07 -7.07
C GLN A 135 11.98 -9.51 -8.36
N THR A 136 10.64 -9.38 -8.47
CA THR A 136 10.01 -8.72 -9.64
C THR A 136 10.33 -7.23 -9.75
N TYR A 137 10.82 -6.61 -8.67
CA TYR A 137 11.29 -5.23 -8.63
C TYR A 137 12.84 -5.12 -8.64
N ASN A 138 13.53 -6.23 -8.90
CA ASN A 138 15.00 -6.36 -8.84
C ASN A 138 15.58 -6.07 -7.44
N ILE A 139 14.86 -6.49 -6.41
CA ILE A 139 15.37 -6.52 -5.04
C ILE A 139 15.59 -7.99 -4.69
N ASP A 140 16.84 -8.37 -4.45
CA ASP A 140 17.18 -9.71 -3.98
C ASP A 140 17.48 -9.70 -2.50
N ILE A 141 17.19 -10.82 -1.86
CA ILE A 141 17.44 -11.05 -0.43
C ILE A 141 18.21 -12.34 -0.31
N ASP A 142 19.42 -12.29 0.24
CA ASP A 142 20.23 -13.48 0.45
C ASP A 142 19.52 -14.44 1.43
N PRO A 143 19.25 -15.71 1.06
CA PRO A 143 18.58 -16.67 1.95
C PRO A 143 19.45 -17.20 3.10
N VAL A 144 20.75 -16.92 3.09
CA VAL A 144 21.73 -17.37 4.08
C VAL A 144 22.00 -16.22 5.06
N ASP A 145 22.54 -15.13 4.54
CA ASP A 145 22.96 -13.99 5.37
C ASP A 145 21.82 -13.00 5.65
N GLY A 146 20.69 -13.16 4.97
CA GLY A 146 19.56 -12.27 5.12
C GLY A 146 19.96 -10.84 4.79
N THR A 147 20.73 -10.61 3.72
CA THR A 147 21.12 -9.26 3.29
C THR A 147 20.27 -8.85 2.09
N MET A 148 20.03 -7.55 1.92
CA MET A 148 19.24 -7.04 0.80
C MET A 148 20.14 -6.35 -0.22
N ALA A 149 19.91 -6.64 -1.51
CA ALA A 149 20.61 -6.01 -2.61
C ALA A 149 19.63 -5.53 -3.69
N GLY A 150 19.89 -4.34 -4.24
CA GLY A 150 19.04 -3.75 -5.27
C GLY A 150 19.30 -2.26 -5.47
N ASP A 151 18.48 -1.64 -6.31
CA ASP A 151 18.46 -0.18 -6.45
C ASP A 151 17.82 0.44 -5.20
N GLU A 152 18.54 1.34 -4.53
CA GLU A 152 18.13 1.88 -3.23
C GLU A 152 16.78 2.63 -3.30
N LEU A 153 16.47 3.30 -4.42
CA LEU A 153 15.18 3.97 -4.58
C LEU A 153 14.03 2.96 -4.62
N ARG A 154 14.23 1.80 -5.25
CA ARG A 154 13.24 0.70 -5.24
C ARG A 154 13.13 0.06 -3.86
N ILE A 155 14.25 -0.11 -3.16
CA ILE A 155 14.27 -0.61 -1.78
C ILE A 155 13.45 0.33 -0.89
N LEU A 156 13.72 1.63 -0.91
CA LEU A 156 12.99 2.64 -0.16
C LEU A 156 11.48 2.56 -0.42
N PHE A 157 11.07 2.49 -1.70
CA PHE A 157 9.66 2.37 -2.05
C PHE A 157 9.03 1.08 -1.51
N MET A 158 9.74 -0.05 -1.56
CA MET A 158 9.22 -1.32 -1.04
C MET A 158 9.17 -1.36 0.47
N LEU A 159 10.14 -0.76 1.17
CA LEU A 159 10.10 -0.61 2.63
C LEU A 159 8.94 0.29 3.04
N HIS A 160 8.73 1.39 2.34
CA HIS A 160 7.56 2.24 2.58
C HIS A 160 6.25 1.45 2.46
N GLU A 161 6.04 0.74 1.35
CA GLU A 161 4.83 -0.07 1.18
C GLU A 161 4.72 -1.13 2.27
N PHE A 162 5.82 -1.80 2.62
CA PHE A 162 5.84 -2.81 3.67
C PHE A 162 5.41 -2.24 5.03
N PHE A 163 6.04 -1.15 5.49
CA PHE A 163 5.75 -0.56 6.80
C PHE A 163 4.39 0.15 6.83
N SER A 164 4.03 0.87 5.76
CA SER A 164 2.74 1.54 5.65
C SER A 164 1.57 0.57 5.66
N GLN A 165 1.68 -0.58 4.98
CA GLN A 165 0.61 -1.58 4.94
C GLN A 165 0.63 -2.51 6.16
N GLY A 166 1.83 -2.84 6.65
CA GLY A 166 2.05 -3.72 7.79
C GLY A 166 1.62 -3.12 9.12
N TYR A 167 1.87 -1.81 9.31
CA TYR A 167 1.68 -1.10 10.57
C TYR A 167 0.64 0.02 10.46
N ARG A 168 -0.24 -0.03 9.46
CA ARG A 168 -1.24 1.01 9.19
C ARG A 168 -2.10 1.37 10.42
N GLY A 169 -2.65 0.35 11.06
CA GLY A 169 -3.38 0.47 12.34
C GLY A 169 -2.56 -0.04 13.53
N GLY A 170 -1.26 -0.27 13.36
CA GLY A 170 -0.42 -0.87 14.39
C GLY A 170 0.30 0.15 15.27
N THR A 171 1.14 -0.36 16.15
CA THR A 171 2.17 0.44 16.82
C THR A 171 3.21 0.96 15.83
N TRP A 172 3.98 1.97 16.24
CA TRP A 172 5.09 2.47 15.44
C TRP A 172 6.18 1.41 15.31
N PRO A 173 6.65 1.06 14.10
CA PRO A 173 7.55 -0.09 13.92
C PRO A 173 9.03 0.21 14.17
N PHE A 174 9.43 1.48 14.20
CA PHE A 174 10.84 1.86 14.26
C PHE A 174 11.23 2.26 15.68
N THR A 175 12.27 1.62 16.22
CA THR A 175 12.89 2.08 17.48
C THR A 175 13.73 3.32 17.24
N ASN A 176 14.43 3.36 16.09
CA ASN A 176 15.33 4.43 15.71
C ASN A 176 15.25 4.62 14.18
N PRO A 177 14.53 5.63 13.66
CA PRO A 177 14.00 6.79 14.37
C PRO A 177 12.71 6.52 15.16
N SER A 178 12.56 7.21 16.30
CA SER A 178 11.30 7.20 17.05
C SER A 178 10.21 8.01 16.32
N ALA A 179 8.94 7.83 16.71
CA ALA A 179 7.83 8.59 16.12
C ALA A 179 8.00 10.11 16.32
N ASP A 180 8.42 10.52 17.52
CA ASP A 180 8.63 11.93 17.87
C ASP A 180 9.82 12.52 17.10
N GLU A 181 10.91 11.78 16.97
CA GLU A 181 12.05 12.18 16.15
C GLU A 181 11.65 12.36 14.68
N THR A 182 10.82 11.44 14.16
CA THR A 182 10.31 11.51 12.79
C THR A 182 9.41 12.73 12.59
N MET A 183 8.59 13.08 13.58
CA MET A 183 7.76 14.28 13.55
C MET A 183 8.63 15.56 13.56
N ALA A 184 9.71 15.57 14.33
CA ALA A 184 10.66 16.68 14.33
C ALA A 184 11.36 16.83 12.97
N MET A 185 11.80 15.72 12.35
CA MET A 185 12.35 15.71 10.99
C MET A 185 11.33 16.23 9.97
N TYR A 186 10.07 15.78 10.06
CA TYR A 186 8.99 16.27 9.19
C TYR A 186 8.79 17.77 9.32
N THR A 187 8.79 18.29 10.56
CA THR A 187 8.59 19.73 10.81
C THR A 187 9.74 20.55 10.26
N ALA A 188 10.99 20.11 10.47
CA ALA A 188 12.19 20.78 9.97
C ALA A 188 12.22 20.85 8.43
N ILE A 189 11.92 19.75 7.74
CA ILE A 189 11.86 19.71 6.27
C ILE A 189 10.83 20.70 5.72
N ASN A 190 9.69 20.87 6.41
CA ASN A 190 8.64 21.79 5.98
C ASN A 190 8.91 23.26 6.37
N SER A 191 9.75 23.54 7.38
CA SER A 191 10.11 24.90 7.79
C SER A 191 11.22 25.52 6.94
N ASP A 192 12.18 24.71 6.48
CA ASP A 192 13.42 25.22 5.89
C ASP A 192 13.26 25.81 4.47
N THR A 193 12.15 25.51 3.78
CA THR A 193 11.84 26.09 2.47
C THR A 193 10.34 26.09 2.15
N PRO A 194 9.61 27.20 2.34
CA PRO A 194 8.24 27.33 1.85
C PRO A 194 8.20 27.13 0.33
N GLY A 195 7.70 25.99 -0.13
CA GLY A 195 7.54 25.69 -1.56
C GLY A 195 8.73 25.04 -2.27
N ALA A 196 9.82 24.66 -1.57
CA ALA A 196 10.84 23.77 -2.16
C ALA A 196 10.62 22.34 -1.65
N GLY A 197 9.84 21.55 -2.40
CA GLY A 197 9.58 20.15 -2.08
C GLY A 197 8.19 19.68 -2.47
N LEU A 198 7.82 18.47 -2.02
CA LEU A 198 6.44 17.98 -2.04
C LEU A 198 5.53 19.05 -1.40
N PRO A 199 4.31 19.31 -1.92
CA PRO A 199 3.42 20.28 -1.32
C PRO A 199 3.28 19.92 0.16
N ALA A 200 3.63 20.86 1.04
CA ALA A 200 3.53 20.66 2.47
C ALA A 200 2.12 20.13 2.74
N HIS A 201 1.99 18.86 3.11
CA HIS A 201 0.74 18.40 3.67
C HIS A 201 0.58 19.26 4.92
N THR A 202 -0.47 20.08 4.97
CA THR A 202 -0.70 20.97 6.11
C THR A 202 -0.87 20.19 7.43
N VAL A 203 -1.07 18.87 7.33
CA VAL A 203 -1.14 17.93 8.44
C VAL A 203 -0.23 16.73 8.18
N PRO A 204 0.66 16.35 9.11
CA PRO A 204 1.49 15.15 8.99
C PRO A 204 0.59 13.91 8.94
N THR A 205 0.62 13.19 7.81
CA THR A 205 -0.04 11.89 7.72
C THR A 205 0.91 10.79 8.21
N ARG A 206 0.36 9.71 8.80
CA ARG A 206 1.16 8.55 9.22
C ARG A 206 2.03 8.00 8.08
N ARG A 207 1.51 8.01 6.86
CA ARG A 207 2.22 7.55 5.67
C ARG A 207 3.45 8.42 5.37
N ALA A 208 3.29 9.74 5.41
CA ALA A 208 4.41 10.68 5.24
C ALA A 208 5.47 10.54 6.34
N LEU A 209 5.05 10.26 7.57
CA LEU A 209 6.01 9.97 8.65
C LEU A 209 6.77 8.66 8.38
N ILE A 210 6.09 7.60 7.92
CA ILE A 210 6.75 6.35 7.55
C ILE A 210 7.76 6.56 6.40
N ASP A 211 7.42 7.38 5.40
CA ASP A 211 8.32 7.73 4.30
C ASP A 211 9.64 8.32 4.84
N ILE A 212 9.55 9.31 5.73
CA ILE A 212 10.73 9.95 6.35
C ILE A 212 11.48 8.95 7.23
N ALA A 213 10.78 8.16 8.02
CA ALA A 213 11.38 7.19 8.93
C ALA A 213 12.17 6.11 8.17
N VAL A 214 11.64 5.62 7.05
CA VAL A 214 12.32 4.65 6.18
C VAL A 214 13.58 5.27 5.57
N VAL A 215 13.52 6.50 5.07
CA VAL A 215 14.70 7.18 4.52
C VAL A 215 15.76 7.38 5.60
N ALA A 216 15.38 7.85 6.79
CA ALA A 216 16.29 8.03 7.91
C ALA A 216 16.91 6.70 8.38
N LEU A 217 16.12 5.63 8.44
CA LEU A 217 16.57 4.28 8.75
C LEU A 217 17.65 3.82 7.76
N ARG A 218 17.41 3.95 6.45
CA ARG A 218 18.36 3.54 5.41
C ARG A 218 19.65 4.35 5.44
N ILE A 219 19.56 5.67 5.65
CA ILE A 219 20.75 6.52 5.81
C ILE A 219 21.59 6.08 7.02
N ARG A 220 20.95 5.73 8.15
CA ARG A 220 21.64 5.23 9.35
C ARG A 220 22.28 3.86 9.14
N GLN A 221 21.69 3.03 8.29
CA GLN A 221 22.26 1.76 7.84
C GLN A 221 23.40 1.95 6.81
N GLY A 222 23.73 3.19 6.43
CA GLY A 222 24.81 3.51 5.48
C GLY A 222 24.38 3.50 4.02
N HIS A 223 23.09 3.31 3.73
CA HIS A 223 22.55 3.30 2.38
C HIS A 223 22.03 4.68 1.99
N VAL A 224 22.62 5.26 0.95
CA VAL A 224 22.23 6.58 0.45
C VAL A 224 21.72 6.48 -0.98
N ASN A 225 20.55 7.07 -1.22
CA ASN A 225 20.01 7.18 -2.56
C ASN A 225 20.87 8.17 -3.37
N ARG A 226 21.66 7.65 -4.30
CA ARG A 226 22.46 8.48 -5.20
C ARG A 226 21.55 9.01 -6.30
N ILE A 227 21.52 10.34 -6.45
CA ILE A 227 20.81 10.98 -7.57
C ILE A 227 21.31 10.36 -8.87
N ASN A 228 20.39 9.80 -9.65
CA ASN A 228 20.74 9.23 -10.94
C ASN A 228 21.30 10.36 -11.83
N PRO A 229 22.58 10.30 -12.27
CA PRO A 229 23.18 11.37 -13.04
C PRO A 229 22.48 11.60 -14.39
N ARG A 230 21.74 10.61 -14.91
CA ARG A 230 20.88 10.78 -16.10
C ARG A 230 19.69 11.69 -15.85
N LEU A 231 19.21 11.85 -14.61
CA LEU A 231 18.17 12.82 -14.30
C LEU A 231 18.72 14.25 -14.39
N ILE A 232 19.97 14.46 -13.95
CA ILE A 232 20.67 15.75 -14.10
C ILE A 232 20.77 16.12 -15.58
N SER A 233 21.00 15.16 -16.48
CA SER A 233 21.08 15.42 -17.92
C SER A 233 19.74 15.80 -18.57
N ILE A 234 18.58 15.42 -17.99
CA ILE A 234 17.26 15.91 -18.42
C ILE A 234 17.17 17.42 -18.21
N PHE A 235 17.57 17.90 -17.03
CA PHE A 235 17.57 19.33 -16.70
C PHE A 235 18.71 20.10 -17.38
N SER A 236 19.72 19.40 -17.89
CA SER A 236 20.81 19.99 -18.67
C SER A 236 20.44 20.21 -20.15
N ARG A 237 19.27 19.72 -20.61
CA ARG A 237 18.76 20.03 -21.96
C ARG A 237 18.34 21.50 -21.99
N ARG A 238 18.98 22.29 -22.87
CA ARG A 238 18.63 23.70 -23.13
C ARG A 238 17.32 23.88 -23.88
N GLU A 239 16.79 22.81 -24.49
CA GLU A 239 15.50 22.87 -25.14
C GLU A 239 14.40 22.84 -24.07
N PRO A 240 13.42 23.75 -24.13
CA PRO A 240 12.31 23.72 -23.20
C PRO A 240 11.65 22.33 -23.29
N LEU A 241 11.45 21.69 -22.14
CA LEU A 241 10.62 20.49 -22.07
C LEU A 241 9.34 20.80 -22.85
N PRO A 242 8.92 19.96 -23.81
CA PRO A 242 7.67 20.17 -24.50
C PRO A 242 6.62 20.28 -23.41
N THR A 243 6.07 21.48 -23.26
CA THR A 243 4.96 21.70 -22.35
C THR A 243 3.94 20.64 -22.73
N MET A 244 3.41 19.92 -21.73
CA MET A 244 2.18 19.17 -21.96
C MET A 244 1.15 20.23 -22.35
N ASN A 245 1.03 20.47 -23.65
CA ASN A 245 -0.12 21.10 -24.24
C ASN A 245 -1.26 20.13 -23.89
N ILE A 246 -1.93 20.40 -22.77
CA ILE A 246 -3.29 19.97 -22.55
C ILE A 246 -4.05 20.68 -23.65
N THR A 247 -4.09 20.06 -24.83
CA THR A 247 -4.74 20.60 -26.00
C THR A 247 -6.17 20.91 -25.57
N THR A 248 -6.57 22.16 -25.70
CA THR A 248 -7.93 22.66 -25.42
C THR A 248 -9.01 22.02 -26.32
N GLN A 249 -8.65 21.01 -27.11
CA GLN A 249 -9.57 20.22 -27.92
C GLN A 249 -10.54 19.37 -27.09
N PHE A 250 -10.28 19.11 -25.81
CA PHE A 250 -11.23 18.40 -24.94
C PHE A 250 -12.31 19.28 -24.30
N SER A 251 -12.29 20.61 -24.46
CA SER A 251 -13.29 21.51 -23.85
C SER A 251 -14.38 22.00 -24.81
N ARG A 252 -14.43 21.54 -26.06
CA ARG A 252 -15.44 21.94 -27.06
C ARG A 252 -16.50 20.87 -27.38
N GLY A 253 -16.75 19.93 -26.45
CA GLY A 253 -17.77 18.89 -26.61
C GLY A 253 -19.03 19.02 -25.73
N CYS A 254 -19.10 19.97 -24.80
CA CYS A 254 -20.19 19.98 -23.82
C CYS A 254 -20.66 21.39 -23.45
N ARG A 255 -21.37 22.06 -24.37
CA ARG A 255 -22.29 23.15 -24.01
C ARG A 255 -23.25 23.52 -25.16
N LYS A 256 -24.45 22.91 -25.15
CA LYS A 256 -25.75 23.60 -25.24
C LYS A 256 -26.89 22.57 -25.35
N MET A 257 -27.40 22.14 -24.20
CA MET A 257 -28.82 21.82 -24.08
C MET A 257 -29.50 22.94 -23.29
N ARG A 258 -30.60 23.44 -23.87
CA ARG A 258 -31.70 24.26 -23.31
C ARG A 258 -31.38 25.67 -22.76
N CYS A 259 -32.03 26.68 -23.33
CA CYS A 259 -33.35 27.18 -22.93
C CYS A 259 -33.77 28.34 -23.84
N GLY A 260 -35.05 28.44 -24.16
CA GLY A 260 -35.59 29.32 -25.20
C GLY A 260 -35.85 30.76 -24.78
N GLY A 261 -36.29 31.56 -25.75
CA GLY A 261 -36.90 32.87 -25.49
C GLY A 261 -36.64 33.92 -26.58
N ARG A 262 -37.65 34.08 -27.46
CA ARG A 262 -38.07 35.30 -28.18
C ARG A 262 -37.09 36.03 -29.10
N GLY A 263 -37.53 36.18 -30.35
CA GLY A 263 -37.72 37.52 -30.91
C GLY A 263 -36.96 37.89 -32.18
N SER A 264 -37.73 37.97 -33.26
CA SER A 264 -37.60 38.88 -34.42
C SER A 264 -36.72 38.48 -35.61
N ARG A 265 -37.31 38.80 -36.77
CA ARG A 265 -36.98 38.46 -38.16
C ARG A 265 -35.78 39.26 -38.66
N SER A 266 -34.95 38.65 -39.50
CA SER A 266 -34.58 39.24 -40.80
C SER A 266 -34.04 38.18 -41.76
N THR A 267 -34.54 38.27 -42.98
CA THR A 267 -34.25 37.46 -44.17
C THR A 267 -32.96 37.93 -44.85
N PHE A 268 -32.12 37.00 -45.34
CA PHE A 268 -31.35 37.08 -46.61
C PHE A 268 -30.57 35.74 -46.75
N SER A 269 -31.00 34.82 -47.62
CA SER A 269 -30.56 34.67 -49.02
C SER A 269 -29.17 34.03 -49.20
N GLY A 270 -29.18 32.76 -49.60
CA GLY A 270 -28.41 32.29 -50.75
C GLY A 270 -26.99 31.72 -50.54
N SER A 271 -26.84 30.45 -50.93
CA SER A 271 -25.82 29.96 -51.87
C SER A 271 -24.82 28.90 -51.35
N THR A 272 -25.14 27.66 -51.75
CA THR A 272 -24.26 26.67 -52.40
C THR A 272 -23.05 26.08 -51.66
N TYR A 273 -23.24 24.82 -51.24
CA TYR A 273 -22.37 23.65 -51.47
C TYR A 273 -20.96 23.90 -52.06
N ARG A 274 -19.91 23.45 -51.35
CA ARG A 274 -18.77 22.76 -51.96
C ARG A 274 -18.16 21.73 -51.01
N ARG A 275 -17.71 20.64 -51.64
CA ARG A 275 -17.41 19.30 -51.11
C ARG A 275 -16.09 19.24 -50.35
N CYS A 276 -16.01 18.36 -49.36
CA CYS A 276 -14.76 17.75 -48.91
C CYS A 276 -14.12 16.93 -50.03
N PRO A 277 -12.78 16.92 -50.14
CA PRO A 277 -12.04 15.80 -50.71
C PRO A 277 -11.46 14.92 -49.59
N GLN A 278 -11.78 13.63 -49.63
CA GLN A 278 -11.04 12.56 -48.98
C GLN A 278 -9.77 12.23 -49.79
N THR A 279 -8.96 11.31 -49.22
CA THR A 279 -7.86 10.49 -49.81
C THR A 279 -6.48 11.17 -49.83
N THR A 280 -5.36 10.53 -49.50
CA THR A 280 -5.02 9.09 -49.43
C THR A 280 -3.71 8.88 -48.66
N VAL A 281 -3.58 7.72 -48.01
CA VAL A 281 -2.31 7.17 -47.48
C VAL A 281 -1.56 6.45 -48.62
N PRO A 282 -0.21 6.45 -48.63
CA PRO A 282 0.55 5.39 -49.28
C PRO A 282 1.38 4.57 -48.29
N SER A 283 1.25 3.24 -48.43
CA SER A 283 2.06 2.21 -47.82
C SER A 283 3.12 1.69 -48.79
N THR A 284 4.19 1.11 -48.22
CA THR A 284 5.23 0.25 -48.82
C THR A 284 6.39 0.99 -49.51
N MET A 285 7.66 0.56 -49.48
CA MET A 285 8.20 -0.78 -49.30
C MET A 285 9.73 -0.74 -48.99
N SER A 286 10.18 -1.77 -48.26
CA SER A 286 11.48 -2.50 -48.23
C SER A 286 12.69 -2.02 -49.08
N SER A 287 13.89 -2.03 -48.47
CA SER A 287 15.04 -2.81 -48.98
C SER A 287 16.17 -2.94 -47.97
N ALA A 288 16.78 -4.13 -47.95
CA ALA A 288 17.93 -4.57 -47.15
C ALA A 288 19.30 -4.18 -47.75
N ASN A 289 20.36 -4.68 -47.09
CA ASN A 289 21.81 -4.65 -47.37
C ASN A 289 22.56 -3.66 -46.46
N THR A 290 23.64 -4.01 -45.74
CA THR A 290 24.61 -5.11 -45.86
C THR A 290 25.20 -5.38 -44.47
#